data_AF-A0A4Q5SJ66-F1
#
_entry.id   AF-A0A4Q5SJ66-F1
#
_cell.length_a   1.000
_cell.length_b   1.000
_cell.length_c   1.000
_cell.angle_alpha   90.00
_cell.angle_beta   90.00
_cell.angle_gamma   90.00
#
_symmetry.space_group_name_H-M   'P 1'
#
loop_
_entity.id
_entity.type
_entity.pdbx_description
1 polymer ?
#
loop_
_entity_poly.entity_id
_entity_poly.type
_entity_poly.pdbx_seq_one_letter_code
_entity_poly.pdbx_strand_id
1 'polypeptide(L)' 'MATQFITNDKGERTAVIVPINEYEDMLHQHHLNLDLTDDYKAMIDKMLEEEANGGVKYVSADVIKGCFRKK' A
#
# COMPACT_ATOMS: atom_id res chain seq x y z
N MET A 1 -16.19 -3.09 -14.02
CA MET A 1 -16.68 -4.33 -14.69
C MET A 1 -17.83 -4.88 -13.85
N ALA A 2 -18.66 -5.80 -14.36
CA ALA A 2 -19.73 -6.39 -13.55
C ALA A 2 -19.16 -7.51 -12.66
N THR A 3 -19.33 -7.41 -11.34
CA THR A 3 -18.95 -8.44 -10.36
C THR A 3 -19.75 -9.72 -10.62
N GLN A 4 -19.06 -10.84 -10.87
CA GLN A 4 -19.73 -12.13 -11.13
C GLN A 4 -19.69 -13.01 -9.89
N PHE A 5 -20.76 -13.77 -9.64
CA PHE A 5 -20.86 -14.66 -8.50
C PHE A 5 -20.97 -16.11 -8.98
N ILE A 6 -20.31 -17.02 -8.27
CA ILE A 6 -20.45 -18.45 -8.45
C ILE A 6 -21.49 -18.94 -7.43
N THR A 7 -22.50 -19.67 -7.89
CA THR A 7 -23.55 -20.24 -7.04
C THR A 7 -23.49 -21.77 -7.03
N ASN A 8 -23.84 -22.39 -5.92
CA ASN A 8 -24.01 -23.84 -5.82
C ASN A 8 -25.36 -24.30 -6.41
N ASP A 9 -25.59 -25.62 -6.43
CA ASP A 9 -26.83 -26.24 -6.94
C ASP A 9 -28.10 -25.83 -6.16
N LYS A 10 -27.94 -25.22 -4.98
CA LYS A 10 -29.03 -24.68 -4.16
C LYS A 10 -29.27 -23.18 -4.39
N GLY A 11 -28.50 -22.55 -5.29
CA GLY A 11 -28.58 -21.12 -5.57
C GLY A 11 -27.85 -20.23 -4.56
N GLU A 12 -27.08 -20.81 -3.62
CA GLU A 12 -26.31 -20.04 -2.64
C GLU A 12 -25.00 -19.57 -3.26
N ARG A 13 -24.64 -18.30 -3.01
CA ARG A 13 -23.39 -17.70 -3.51
C ARG A 13 -22.20 -18.28 -2.74
N THR A 14 -21.28 -18.95 -3.43
CA THR A 14 -20.12 -19.62 -2.83
C THR A 14 -18.81 -18.88 -3.09
N ALA A 15 -18.70 -18.15 -4.21
CA ALA A 15 -17.51 -17.37 -4.53
C ALA A 15 -17.86 -16.14 -5.37
N VAL A 16 -16.92 -15.20 -5.43
CA VAL A 16 -17.00 -13.98 -6.23
C VAL A 16 -15.79 -13.90 -7.15
N ILE A 17 -16.04 -13.55 -8.41
CA ILE A 17 -15.00 -13.28 -9.40
C ILE A 17 -14.84 -11.78 -9.49
N VAL A 18 -13.66 -11.31 -9.12
CA VAL A 18 -13.29 -9.90 -9.08
C VAL A 18 -12.12 -9.68 -10.04
N PRO A 19 -12.12 -8.63 -10.88
CA PRO A 19 -10.97 -8.25 -11.67
C PRO A 19 -9.73 -8.04 -10.79
N ILE A 20 -8.55 -8.40 -11.30
CA ILE A 20 -7.32 -8.33 -10.49
C ILE A 20 -7.05 -6.93 -9.93
N ASN A 21 -7.32 -5.88 -10.71
CA ASN A 21 -7.17 -4.48 -10.26
C ASN A 21 -8.08 -4.16 -9.08
N GLU A 22 -9.34 -4.62 -9.10
CA GLU A 22 -10.28 -4.40 -8.00
C GLU A 22 -9.85 -5.21 -6.74
N TYR A 23 -9.27 -6.39 -6.92
CA TYR A 23 -8.68 -7.17 -5.82
C TYR A 23 -7.46 -6.48 -5.20
N GLU A 24 -6.55 -5.94 -6.03
CA GLU A 24 -5.41 -5.16 -5.58
C GLU A 24 -5.85 -3.90 -4.84
N ASP A 25 -6.83 -3.16 -5.36
CA ASP A 25 -7.40 -1.99 -4.69
C ASP A 25 -8.00 -2.35 -3.32
N MET A 26 -8.73 -3.47 -3.22
CA MET A 26 -9.26 -3.96 -1.94
C MET A 26 -8.15 -4.35 -0.96
N LEU A 27 -7.07 -4.98 -1.44
CA LEU A 27 -5.89 -5.28 -0.62
C LEU A 27 -5.18 -4.00 -0.18
N HIS A 28 -4.99 -3.03 -1.06
CA HIS A 28 -4.35 -1.75 -0.74
C HIS A 28 -5.17 -0.96 0.28
N GLN A 29 -6.50 -0.95 0.15
CA GLN A 29 -7.40 -0.38 1.17
C GLN A 29 -7.32 -1.13 2.51
N HIS A 30 -7.21 -2.46 2.50
CA HIS A 30 -6.98 -3.24 3.71
C HIS A 30 -5.61 -2.98 4.34
N HIS A 31 -4.56 -2.74 3.53
CA HIS A 31 -3.25 -2.32 4.02
C HIS A 31 -3.24 -0.89 4.54
N LEU A 32 -4.11 -0.01 4.04
CA LEU A 32 -4.39 1.30 4.62
C LEU A 32 -5.18 1.22 5.94
N ASN A 33 -5.87 0.09 6.17
CA ASN A 33 -6.58 -0.26 7.41
C ASN A 33 -5.75 -1.15 8.35
N LEU A 34 -4.47 -1.39 8.06
CA LEU A 34 -3.51 -1.48 9.16
C LEU A 34 -3.55 -0.08 9.75
N ASP A 35 -4.19 0.05 10.93
CA ASP A 35 -4.15 1.27 11.74
C ASP A 35 -2.82 1.93 11.45
N LEU A 36 -2.87 3.11 10.82
CA LEU A 36 -1.73 4.01 10.74
C LEU A 36 -1.33 4.20 12.19
N THR A 37 -0.43 3.32 12.66
CA THR A 37 -0.02 3.27 14.04
C THR A 37 0.52 4.66 14.34
N ASP A 38 0.38 5.11 15.58
CA ASP A 38 0.86 6.44 15.93
C ASP A 38 2.33 6.63 15.50
N ASP A 39 3.11 5.53 15.43
CA ASP A 39 4.45 5.46 14.85
C ASP A 39 4.51 5.81 13.35
N TYR A 40 3.61 5.29 12.52
CA TYR A 40 3.60 5.59 11.09
C TYR A 40 3.12 7.01 10.81
N LYS A 41 2.15 7.52 11.59
CA LYS A 41 1.75 8.94 11.54
C LYS A 41 2.90 9.85 11.93
N ALA A 42 3.57 9.56 13.04
CA ALA A 42 4.74 10.31 13.50
C ALA A 42 5.88 10.28 12.47
N MET A 43 6.09 9.15 11.78
CA MET A 43 7.06 9.05 10.69
C MET A 43 6.71 9.98 9.53
N ILE A 44 5.44 10.02 9.10
CA ILE A 44 4.99 10.92 8.03
C ILE A 44 5.11 12.39 8.46
N ASP A 45 4.63 12.74 9.65
CA ASP A 45 4.67 14.11 10.16
C ASP A 45 6.11 14.62 10.23
N LYS A 46 7.04 13.78 10.68
CA LYS A 46 8.47 14.09 10.69
C LYS A 46 9.04 14.27 9.27
N MET A 47 8.65 13.43 8.31
CA MET A 47 9.08 13.58 6.92
C MET A 47 8.59 14.90 6.31
N LEU A 48 7.33 15.27 6.57
CA LEU A 48 6.74 16.53 6.10
C LEU A 48 7.41 17.75 6.76
N GLU A 49 7.73 17.67 8.05
CA GLU A 49 8.45 18.73 8.77
C GLU A 49 9.89 18.89 8.26
N GLU A 50 10.60 17.78 8.01
CA GLU A 50 11.94 17.81 7.42
C GLU A 50 11.92 18.38 5.99
N GLU A 51 10.86 18.13 5.22
CA GLU A 51 10.68 18.69 3.88
C GLU A 51 10.42 20.20 3.94
N ALA A 52 9.54 20.65 4.83
CA ALA A 52 9.23 22.07 5.04
C ALA A 52 10.45 22.88 5.51
N ASN A 53 11.32 22.25 6.32
CA ASN A 53 12.56 22.85 6.81
C ASN A 53 13.74 22.75 5.81
N GLY A 54 13.53 22.17 4.62
CA GLY A 54 14.57 22.00 3.59
C GLY A 54 15.65 20.97 3.96
N GLY A 55 15.39 20.11 4.94
CA GLY A 55 16.29 19.03 5.38
C GLY A 55 16.23 17.78 4.51
N VAL A 56 15.21 17.66 3.66
CA VAL A 56 15.04 16.49 2.77
C VAL A 56 15.91 16.62 1.53
N LYS A 57 16.73 15.60 1.30
CA LYS A 57 17.54 15.46 0.08
C LYS A 57 16.97 14.33 -0.77
N TYR A 58 16.42 14.65 -1.92
CA TYR A 58 16.07 13.64 -2.91
C TYR A 58 17.35 12.96 -3.40
N VAL A 59 17.44 11.66 -3.18
CA VAL A 59 18.57 10.84 -3.58
C VAL A 59 18.14 9.87 -4.66
N SER A 60 18.99 9.69 -5.68
CA SER A 60 18.72 8.71 -6.73
C SER A 60 18.82 7.28 -6.20
N ALA A 61 18.17 6.34 -6.88
CA ALA A 61 18.22 4.93 -6.52
C ALA A 61 19.67 4.38 -6.46
N ASP A 62 20.58 4.92 -7.27
CA ASP A 62 21.99 4.53 -7.27
C ASP A 62 22.74 5.00 -6.02
N VAL A 63 22.40 6.18 -5.48
CA VAL A 63 22.94 6.68 -4.20
C VAL A 63 22.50 5.77 -3.05
N ILE A 64 21.23 5.38 -3.02
CA ILE A 64 20.69 4.46 -2.00
C ILE A 64 21.41 3.11 -2.09
N LYS A 65 21.50 2.53 -3.30
CA LYS A 65 22.21 1.26 -3.53
C LYS A 65 23.68 1.34 -3.10
N GLY A 66 24.33 2.49 -3.27
CA GLY A 66 25.71 2.73 -2.83
C GLY A 66 25.91 2.64 -1.31
N CYS A 67 24.94 3.12 -0.52
CA CYS A 67 25.00 3.07 0.95
C CYS A 67 24.98 1.63 1.50
N PHE A 68 24.22 0.74 0.85
CA PHE A 68 24.09 -0.67 1.25
C PHE A 68 25.08 -1.61 0.54
N ARG A 69 25.89 -1.08 -0.40
CA ARG A 69 26.89 -1.84 -1.17
C ARG A 69 28.31 -1.80 -0.57
N LYS A 70 28.53 -1.17 0.59
CA LYS A 70 29.84 -1.19 1.24
C LYS A 70 30.18 -2.61 1.73
N LYS A 71 31.23 -3.19 1.14
CA LYS A 71 32.07 -4.25 1.70
C LYS A 71 32.99 -3.66 2.77
#